data_AF-A0A382K6S1-F1
#
_entry.id   AF-A0A382K6S1-F1
#
_cell.length_a   1.000
_cell.length_b   1.000
_cell.length_c   1.000
_cell.angle_alpha   90.00
_cell.angle_beta   90.00
_cell.angle_gamma   90.00
#
_symmetry.space_group_name_H-M   'P 1'
#
loop_
_entity.id
_entity.type
_entity.pdbx_description
1 polymer ?
#
loop_
_entity_poly.entity_id
_entity_poly.type
_entity_poly.pdbx_seq_one_letter_code
_entity_poly.pdbx_strand_id
1 'polypeptide(L)'
;MLSKKKVKEIAKKNVLIGDLSDDELAEFCIIANQMYRDGKPIVSDQDYDFVFLVALNKRLPHHPFLQTLEGEHEGFSEEKIRLPERMLSTDKAYSWGEIQKWLERITKSAEEIDLSSKDVLIKGTAKLDGFAGYDDGVKLYTRGDGNKGSDISRVFERGLGIYNDSERGQGAGEIVIKRSYFETHLSKHFEYPRNFQASLIKEKELDQFAEKAIADKAALFVPFSQLPQWLGDIREFTDNFESIVNKLESGVDFDVDGVVFELVNQELKTHMGSNRKFHRWQ
;
A
#
# COMPACT_ATOMS: atom_id res chain seq x y z
N MET A 1 -2.51 1.33 28.56
CA MET A 1 -3.18 2.02 27.44
C MET A 1 -2.97 3.51 27.55
N LEU A 2 -2.41 4.11 26.50
CA LEU A 2 -2.21 5.55 26.33
C LEU A 2 -3.56 6.27 26.37
N SER A 3 -3.62 7.36 27.13
CA SER A 3 -4.81 8.22 27.10
C SER A 3 -4.92 8.96 25.76
N LYS A 4 -6.15 9.25 25.31
CA LYS A 4 -6.39 10.07 24.11
C LYS A 4 -5.64 11.41 24.13
N LYS A 5 -5.46 12.00 25.32
CA LYS A 5 -4.68 13.24 25.50
C LYS A 5 -3.21 12.99 25.18
N LYS A 6 -2.60 11.95 25.77
CA LYS A 6 -1.19 11.62 25.55
C LYS A 6 -0.90 11.25 24.09
N VAL A 7 -1.78 10.49 23.42
CA VAL A 7 -1.66 10.20 21.98
C VAL A 7 -1.60 11.49 21.16
N LYS A 8 -2.48 12.46 21.45
CA LYS A 8 -2.46 13.78 20.76
C LYS A 8 -1.19 14.57 21.03
N GLU A 9 -0.67 14.55 22.26
CA GLU A 9 0.59 15.23 22.59
C GLU A 9 1.79 14.60 21.85
N ILE A 10 1.84 13.27 21.75
CA ILE A 10 2.89 12.55 21.00
C ILE A 10 2.77 12.86 19.50
N ALA A 11 1.56 12.77 18.94
CA ALA A 11 1.29 13.07 17.53
C ALA A 11 1.68 14.50 17.14
N LYS A 12 1.48 15.46 18.04
CA LYS A 12 1.90 16.87 17.86
C LYS A 12 3.38 17.12 18.14
N LYS A 13 4.15 16.09 18.49
CA LYS A 13 5.56 16.18 18.91
C LYS A 13 5.78 17.09 20.14
N ASN A 14 4.76 17.24 20.99
CA ASN A 14 4.86 17.97 22.26
C ASN A 14 5.56 17.15 23.36
N VAL A 15 5.77 15.87 23.12
CA VAL A 15 6.57 14.97 23.96
C VAL A 15 7.74 14.47 23.11
N LEU A 16 8.96 14.58 23.64
CA LEU A 16 10.13 14.04 22.94
C LEU A 16 10.08 12.52 22.99
N ILE A 17 10.54 11.87 21.92
CA ILE A 17 10.57 10.40 21.83
C ILE A 17 11.44 9.77 22.92
N GLY A 18 12.51 10.47 23.32
CA GLY A 18 13.37 10.05 24.42
C GLY A 18 12.67 10.02 25.77
N ASP A 19 11.58 10.77 25.93
CA ASP A 19 10.79 10.85 27.17
C ASP A 19 9.66 9.81 27.21
N LEU A 20 9.44 9.06 26.12
CA LEU A 20 8.47 7.97 26.08
C LEU A 20 9.09 6.70 26.66
N SER A 21 8.32 5.98 27.49
CA SER A 21 8.68 4.61 27.85
C SER A 21 8.64 3.68 26.62
N ASP A 22 9.26 2.50 26.72
CA ASP A 22 9.24 1.49 25.65
C ASP A 22 7.79 1.09 25.31
N ASP A 23 6.96 0.91 26.34
CA ASP A 23 5.55 0.57 26.20
C ASP A 23 4.74 1.71 25.56
N GLU A 24 5.00 2.97 25.95
CA GLU A 24 4.32 4.13 25.36
C GLU A 24 4.66 4.29 23.88
N LEU A 25 5.93 4.08 23.49
CA LEU A 25 6.35 4.15 22.09
C LEU A 25 5.73 3.02 21.26
N ALA A 26 5.78 1.78 21.77
CA ALA A 26 5.19 0.63 21.10
C ALA A 26 3.67 0.80 20.94
N GLU A 27 2.98 1.22 22.00
CA GLU A 27 1.54 1.45 21.97
C GLU A 27 1.17 2.59 21.01
N PHE A 28 1.94 3.68 20.97
CA PHE A 28 1.72 4.75 20.01
C PHE A 28 1.87 4.27 18.57
N CYS A 29 2.89 3.44 18.27
CA CYS A 29 3.09 2.88 16.93
C CYS A 29 1.92 2.00 16.47
N ILE A 30 1.35 1.21 17.40
CA ILE A 30 0.15 0.39 17.15
C ILE A 30 -1.06 1.28 16.88
N ILE A 31 -1.30 2.29 17.72
CA ILE A 31 -2.42 3.22 17.56
C ILE A 31 -2.30 4.01 16.25
N ALA A 32 -1.11 4.51 15.92
CA ALA A 32 -0.89 5.27 14.69
C ALA A 32 -1.13 4.40 13.43
N ASN A 33 -0.65 3.15 13.42
CA ASN A 33 -0.92 2.22 12.32
C ASN A 33 -2.42 1.94 12.16
N GLN A 34 -3.11 1.72 13.28
CA GLN A 34 -4.55 1.50 13.30
C GLN A 34 -5.31 2.72 12.76
N MET A 35 -4.98 3.91 13.23
CA MET A 35 -5.59 5.16 12.79
C MET A 35 -5.35 5.46 11.31
N TYR A 36 -4.18 5.12 10.77
CA TYR A 36 -3.91 5.21 9.32
C TYR A 36 -4.82 4.28 8.51
N ARG A 37 -4.98 3.02 8.97
CA ARG A 37 -5.88 2.01 8.35
C ARG A 37 -7.36 2.36 8.47
N ASP A 38 -7.71 3.12 9.50
CA ASP A 38 -9.02 3.75 9.69
C ASP A 38 -9.29 4.91 8.73
N GLY A 39 -8.31 5.31 7.91
CA GLY A 39 -8.35 6.52 7.12
C GLY A 39 -8.43 7.75 8.01
N LYS A 40 -7.80 7.75 9.19
CA LYS A 40 -7.75 8.88 10.14
C LYS A 40 -6.32 9.06 10.66
N PRO A 41 -5.31 9.21 9.77
CA PRO A 41 -3.92 9.28 10.19
C PRO A 41 -3.70 10.36 11.25
N ILE A 42 -2.94 10.04 12.30
CA ILE A 42 -2.63 10.97 13.39
C ILE A 42 -1.22 11.57 13.28
N VAL A 43 -0.38 10.99 12.41
CA VAL A 43 0.96 11.44 12.05
C VAL A 43 1.15 11.17 10.55
N SER A 44 2.11 11.84 9.91
CA SER A 44 2.47 11.57 8.52
C SER A 44 3.19 10.23 8.38
N ASP A 45 3.16 9.64 7.20
CA ASP A 45 3.87 8.40 6.89
C ASP A 45 5.39 8.55 7.10
N GLN A 46 5.94 9.72 6.74
CA GLN A 46 7.35 10.03 7.00
C GLN A 46 7.67 10.06 8.50
N ASP A 47 6.84 10.71 9.32
CA ASP A 47 7.06 10.72 10.77
C ASP A 47 6.88 9.31 11.35
N TYR A 48 5.87 8.57 10.89
CA TYR A 48 5.65 7.21 11.33
C TYR A 48 6.87 6.31 11.03
N ASP A 49 7.32 6.31 9.77
CA ASP A 49 8.38 5.43 9.28
C ASP A 49 9.76 5.83 9.83
N PHE A 50 10.14 7.11 9.79
CA PHE A 50 11.51 7.54 10.10
C PHE A 50 11.75 8.01 11.53
N VAL A 51 10.68 8.35 12.25
CA VAL A 51 10.80 8.92 13.59
C VAL A 51 10.33 7.89 14.61
N PHE A 52 9.10 7.40 14.50
CA PHE A 52 8.53 6.47 15.49
C PHE A 52 9.00 5.02 15.29
N LEU A 53 8.89 4.48 14.08
CA LEU A 53 9.31 3.10 13.80
C LEU A 53 10.82 2.90 13.94
N VAL A 54 11.65 3.85 13.49
CA VAL A 54 13.10 3.79 13.71
C VAL A 54 13.44 3.77 15.19
N ALA A 55 12.80 4.63 16.00
CA ALA A 55 13.01 4.64 17.44
C ALA A 55 12.57 3.33 18.10
N LEU A 56 11.42 2.78 17.69
CA LEU A 56 10.92 1.51 18.20
C LEU A 56 11.85 0.35 17.82
N ASN A 57 12.29 0.27 16.56
CA ASN A 57 13.18 -0.79 16.10
C ASN A 57 14.56 -0.73 16.78
N LYS A 58 15.07 0.48 17.07
CA LYS A 58 16.32 0.66 17.81
C LYS A 58 16.20 0.21 19.27
N ARG A 59 15.06 0.47 19.92
CA ARG A 59 14.82 0.16 21.34
C ARG A 59 14.37 -1.29 21.56
N LEU A 60 13.48 -1.78 20.71
CA LEU A 60 12.79 -3.06 20.83
C LEU A 60 12.75 -3.83 19.50
N PRO A 61 13.90 -4.23 18.91
CA PRO A 61 13.96 -4.87 17.58
C PRO A 61 13.20 -6.21 17.49
N HIS A 62 12.98 -6.86 18.63
CA HIS A 62 12.26 -8.14 18.73
C HIS A 62 10.79 -7.97 19.17
N HIS A 63 10.27 -6.73 19.22
CA HIS A 63 8.89 -6.51 19.62
C HIS A 63 7.92 -7.22 18.65
N PRO A 64 6.88 -7.92 19.14
CA PRO A 64 5.96 -8.69 18.29
C PRO A 64 5.34 -7.88 17.15
N PHE A 65 4.97 -6.62 17.42
CA PHE A 65 4.44 -5.68 16.42
C PHE A 65 5.35 -5.54 15.19
N LEU A 66 6.68 -5.53 15.38
CA LEU A 66 7.64 -5.42 14.28
C LEU A 66 7.82 -6.72 13.50
N GLN A 67 7.33 -7.85 14.01
CA GLN A 67 7.52 -9.18 13.41
C GLN A 67 6.28 -9.66 12.65
N THR A 68 5.11 -9.10 12.96
CA THR A 68 3.83 -9.41 12.31
C THR A 68 3.62 -8.58 11.03
N LEU A 69 2.94 -9.17 10.04
CA LEU A 69 2.36 -8.40 8.94
C LEU A 69 1.27 -7.50 9.51
N GLU A 70 1.29 -6.23 9.12
CA GLU A 70 0.30 -5.27 9.59
C GLU A 70 -1.06 -5.56 8.92
N GLY A 71 -2.00 -6.09 9.72
CA GLY A 71 -3.32 -6.50 9.27
C GLY A 71 -4.24 -5.33 8.94
N GLU A 72 -5.16 -5.52 7.98
CA GLU A 72 -6.34 -4.67 7.84
C GLU A 72 -7.46 -5.08 8.81
N HIS A 73 -8.21 -4.07 9.25
CA HIS A 73 -9.28 -4.03 10.24
C HIS A 73 -10.17 -5.27 10.47
N GLU A 74 -10.70 -5.37 11.69
CA GLU A 74 -11.78 -6.30 12.09
C GLU A 74 -13.17 -5.83 11.63
N GLY A 75 -13.36 -4.55 11.26
CA GLY A 75 -14.66 -3.95 10.94
C GLY A 75 -15.16 -4.06 9.49
N PHE A 76 -14.49 -4.85 8.63
CA PHE A 76 -14.90 -5.04 7.22
C PHE A 76 -15.71 -6.31 6.97
N SER A 77 -15.59 -7.30 7.85
CA SER A 77 -16.36 -8.54 7.89
C SER A 77 -15.88 -9.26 9.13
N GLU A 78 -16.80 -9.70 9.99
CA GLU A 78 -16.48 -10.54 11.15
C GLU A 78 -15.82 -11.86 10.70
N GLU A 79 -16.18 -12.37 9.52
CA GLU A 79 -15.58 -13.56 8.94
C GLU A 79 -14.32 -13.23 8.12
N LYS A 80 -13.20 -13.84 8.51
CA LYS A 80 -11.92 -13.79 7.78
C LYS A 80 -11.76 -15.01 6.89
N ILE A 81 -11.60 -14.78 5.59
CA ILE A 81 -11.52 -15.81 4.55
C ILE A 81 -10.09 -15.86 4.01
N ARG A 82 -9.61 -17.07 3.70
CA ARG A 82 -8.29 -17.27 3.10
C ARG A 82 -8.24 -16.65 1.70
N LEU A 83 -7.18 -15.89 1.44
CA LEU A 83 -6.96 -15.31 0.13
C LEU A 83 -6.60 -16.38 -0.91
N PRO A 84 -7.05 -16.24 -2.18
CA PRO A 84 -6.62 -17.11 -3.27
C PRO A 84 -5.11 -17.06 -3.48
N GLU A 85 -4.53 -15.87 -3.31
CA GLU A 85 -3.11 -15.61 -3.40
C GLU A 85 -2.65 -14.77 -2.22
N ARG A 86 -1.42 -15.02 -1.74
CA ARG A 86 -0.88 -14.29 -0.61
C ARG A 86 -0.53 -12.85 -1.03
N MET A 87 -1.14 -11.87 -0.39
CA MET A 87 -0.85 -10.45 -0.64
C MET A 87 0.20 -9.95 0.34
N LEU A 88 1.46 -9.88 -0.10
CA LEU A 88 2.55 -9.31 0.69
C LEU A 88 2.56 -7.79 0.62
N SER A 89 3.28 -7.15 1.55
CA SER A 89 3.65 -5.74 1.42
C SER A 89 4.84 -5.59 0.47
N THR A 90 5.11 -4.36 0.05
CA THR A 90 6.33 -4.00 -0.71
C THR A 90 7.48 -3.65 0.24
N ASP A 91 8.72 -3.96 -0.15
CA ASP A 91 9.90 -3.41 0.54
C ASP A 91 9.98 -1.91 0.24
N LYS A 92 10.33 -1.09 1.23
CA LYS A 92 10.35 0.37 1.07
C LYS A 92 11.78 0.85 0.87
N ALA A 93 11.99 1.72 -0.12
CA ALA A 93 13.26 2.41 -0.36
C ALA A 93 13.01 3.91 -0.46
N TYR A 94 13.81 4.70 0.25
CA TYR A 94 13.65 6.15 0.34
C TYR A 94 14.89 6.91 -0.14
N SER A 95 15.91 6.17 -0.56
CA SER A 95 17.13 6.72 -1.11
C SER A 95 17.59 5.93 -2.33
N TRP A 96 18.27 6.63 -3.24
CA TRP A 96 18.89 6.01 -4.40
C TRP A 96 19.87 4.89 -3.99
N GLY A 97 20.59 5.05 -2.88
CA GLY A 97 21.50 4.03 -2.37
C GLY A 97 20.80 2.73 -1.96
N GLU A 98 19.55 2.77 -1.51
CA GLU A 98 18.76 1.55 -1.24
C GLU A 98 18.33 0.86 -2.53
N ILE A 99 17.95 1.65 -3.55
CA ILE A 99 17.64 1.14 -4.89
C ILE A 99 18.88 0.49 -5.52
N GLN A 100 20.06 1.10 -5.43
CA GLN A 100 21.32 0.51 -5.91
C GLN A 100 21.60 -0.85 -5.24
N LYS A 101 21.42 -0.95 -3.92
CA LYS A 101 21.58 -2.23 -3.20
C LYS A 101 20.57 -3.28 -3.67
N TRP A 102 19.36 -2.88 -4.05
CA TRP A 102 18.37 -3.78 -4.63
C TRP A 102 18.80 -4.28 -6.01
N LEU A 103 19.28 -3.39 -6.88
CA LEU A 103 19.85 -3.74 -8.19
C LEU A 103 21.09 -4.66 -8.09
N GLU A 104 21.95 -4.45 -7.09
CA GLU A 104 23.10 -5.31 -6.80
C GLU A 104 22.65 -6.73 -6.44
N ARG A 105 21.61 -6.87 -5.58
CA ARG A 105 21.04 -8.18 -5.24
C ARG A 105 20.42 -8.86 -6.46
N ILE A 106 19.69 -8.11 -7.29
CA ILE A 106 19.11 -8.61 -8.54
C ILE A 106 20.20 -9.14 -9.47
N THR A 107 21.26 -8.35 -9.69
CA THR A 107 22.35 -8.70 -10.60
C THR A 107 23.05 -9.98 -10.13
N LYS A 108 23.36 -10.07 -8.83
CA LYS A 108 23.95 -11.28 -8.25
C LYS A 108 23.02 -12.50 -8.41
N SER A 109 21.73 -12.34 -8.14
CA SER A 109 20.76 -13.43 -8.29
C SER A 109 20.57 -13.86 -9.75
N ALA A 110 20.72 -12.94 -10.71
CA ALA A 110 20.70 -13.27 -12.14
C ALA A 110 21.93 -14.08 -12.55
N GLU A 111 23.12 -13.69 -12.08
CA GLU A 111 24.37 -14.44 -12.30
C GLU A 111 24.30 -15.87 -11.74
N GLU A 112 23.66 -16.06 -10.59
CA GLU A 112 23.47 -17.38 -9.95
C GLU A 112 22.62 -18.36 -10.79
N ILE A 113 21.81 -17.84 -11.74
CA ILE A 113 20.97 -18.64 -12.65
C ILE A 113 21.40 -18.50 -14.12
N ASP A 114 22.63 -18.03 -14.37
CA ASP A 114 23.20 -17.81 -15.70
C ASP A 114 22.35 -16.86 -16.60
N LEU A 115 21.58 -15.95 -15.99
CA LEU A 115 20.80 -14.93 -16.70
C LEU A 115 21.65 -13.66 -16.90
N SER A 116 21.72 -13.18 -18.14
CA SER A 116 22.44 -11.94 -18.44
C SER A 116 21.75 -10.73 -17.79
N SER A 117 22.53 -9.81 -17.22
CA SER A 117 22.00 -8.55 -16.66
C SER A 117 21.25 -7.69 -17.67
N LYS A 118 21.53 -7.86 -18.97
CA LYS A 118 20.79 -7.18 -20.06
C LYS A 118 19.42 -7.78 -20.33
N ASP A 119 19.20 -9.04 -19.93
CA ASP A 119 17.94 -9.75 -20.09
C ASP A 119 17.04 -9.61 -18.87
N VAL A 120 17.54 -8.96 -17.80
CA VAL A 120 16.76 -8.61 -16.62
C VAL A 120 15.92 -7.37 -16.93
N LEU A 121 14.60 -7.56 -16.92
CA LEU A 121 13.64 -6.49 -17.12
C LEU A 121 12.98 -6.08 -15.81
N ILE A 122 12.90 -4.77 -15.61
CA ILE A 122 12.21 -4.12 -14.48
C ILE A 122 10.95 -3.46 -15.03
N LYS A 123 9.83 -3.71 -14.35
CA LYS A 123 8.55 -3.04 -14.57
C LYS A 123 8.34 -2.02 -13.44
N GLY A 124 7.95 -0.80 -13.80
CA GLY A 124 7.55 0.25 -12.86
C GLY A 124 6.08 0.62 -13.01
N THR A 125 5.39 0.85 -11.90
CA THR A 125 4.00 1.33 -11.85
C THR A 125 3.83 2.36 -10.74
N ALA A 126 2.83 3.24 -10.86
CA ALA A 126 2.45 4.13 -9.76
C ALA A 126 2.00 3.31 -8.53
N LYS A 127 2.44 3.71 -7.34
CA LYS A 127 1.94 3.13 -6.09
C LYS A 127 0.70 3.89 -5.68
N LEU A 128 -0.46 3.27 -5.86
CA LEU A 128 -1.73 3.88 -5.48
C LEU A 128 -1.82 3.99 -3.95
N ASP A 129 -2.45 5.05 -3.45
CA ASP A 129 -2.75 5.22 -2.03
C ASP A 129 -4.23 4.91 -1.78
N GLY A 130 -4.54 3.66 -1.43
CA GLY A 130 -5.90 3.29 -1.08
C GLY A 130 -6.05 2.04 -0.24
N PHE A 131 -7.07 1.26 -0.59
CA PHE A 131 -7.40 0.02 0.09
C PHE A 131 -7.13 -1.18 -0.82
N ALA A 132 -6.09 -1.93 -0.47
CA ALA A 132 -5.65 -3.09 -1.22
C ALA A 132 -6.72 -4.19 -1.21
N GLY A 133 -6.97 -4.76 -2.38
CA GLY A 133 -7.89 -5.88 -2.54
C GLY A 133 -7.44 -6.87 -3.61
N TYR A 134 -7.96 -8.09 -3.52
CA TYR A 134 -7.78 -9.13 -4.52
C TYR A 134 -9.13 -9.53 -5.09
N ASP A 135 -9.30 -9.37 -6.39
CA ASP A 135 -10.52 -9.73 -7.11
C ASP A 135 -10.31 -11.05 -7.88
N ASP A 136 -10.99 -12.12 -7.46
CA ASP A 136 -10.93 -13.43 -8.13
C ASP A 136 -12.03 -13.64 -9.19
N GLY A 137 -12.87 -12.62 -9.42
CA GLY A 137 -13.96 -12.64 -10.40
C GLY A 137 -15.30 -13.04 -9.79
N VAL A 138 -15.29 -13.65 -8.60
CA VAL A 138 -16.48 -13.97 -7.81
C VAL A 138 -16.53 -13.06 -6.58
N LYS A 139 -15.41 -12.93 -5.89
CA LYS A 139 -15.25 -12.19 -4.64
C LYS A 139 -14.14 -11.16 -4.74
N LEU A 140 -14.30 -10.11 -3.94
CA LEU A 140 -13.22 -9.19 -3.63
C LEU A 140 -12.86 -9.31 -2.15
N TYR A 141 -11.60 -9.62 -1.91
CA TYR A 141 -11.05 -9.76 -0.57
C TYR A 141 -10.22 -8.53 -0.23
N THR A 142 -10.33 -8.02 1.00
CA THR A 142 -9.32 -7.09 1.53
C THR A 142 -8.00 -7.82 1.77
N ARG A 143 -6.90 -7.08 1.85
CA ARG A 143 -5.59 -7.69 2.15
C ARG A 143 -5.56 -8.41 3.50
N GLY A 144 -6.19 -7.83 4.53
CA GLY A 144 -6.11 -8.35 5.89
C GLY A 144 -4.66 -8.52 6.36
N ASP A 145 -4.31 -9.70 6.89
CA ASP A 145 -2.94 -10.05 7.33
C ASP A 145 -2.02 -10.53 6.17
N GLY A 146 -2.52 -10.45 4.93
CA GLY A 146 -1.86 -10.93 3.72
C GLY A 146 -2.09 -12.41 3.41
N ASN A 147 -2.72 -13.18 4.31
CA ASN A 147 -3.10 -14.58 4.10
C ASN A 147 -4.63 -14.79 4.25
N LYS A 148 -5.26 -14.03 5.14
CA LYS A 148 -6.71 -13.97 5.30
C LYS A 148 -7.18 -12.52 5.24
N GLY A 149 -8.23 -12.31 4.46
CA GLY A 149 -8.90 -11.04 4.26
C GLY A 149 -10.37 -11.08 4.68
N SER A 150 -11.06 -9.99 4.44
CA SER A 150 -12.52 -9.88 4.58
C SER A 150 -13.16 -9.83 3.18
N ASP A 151 -14.29 -10.51 3.00
CA ASP A 151 -15.08 -10.39 1.78
C ASP A 151 -15.80 -9.04 1.75
N ILE A 152 -15.47 -8.24 0.74
CA ILE A 152 -16.02 -6.91 0.51
C ILE A 152 -16.76 -6.82 -0.83
N SER A 153 -17.20 -7.95 -1.39
CA SER A 153 -17.89 -8.02 -2.69
C SER A 153 -19.11 -7.10 -2.79
N ARG A 154 -19.73 -6.75 -1.66
CA ARG A 154 -20.77 -5.73 -1.52
C ARG A 154 -20.45 -4.39 -2.19
N VAL A 155 -19.16 -4.02 -2.35
CA VAL A 155 -18.82 -2.77 -3.04
C VAL A 155 -19.27 -2.80 -4.51
N PHE A 156 -19.22 -3.97 -5.16
CA PHE A 156 -19.69 -4.15 -6.52
C PHE A 156 -21.22 -4.23 -6.61
N GLU A 157 -21.87 -4.82 -5.60
CA GLU A 157 -23.34 -4.78 -5.46
C GLU A 157 -23.86 -3.35 -5.33
N ARG A 158 -23.05 -2.47 -4.70
CA ARG A 158 -23.29 -1.02 -4.60
C ARG A 158 -22.93 -0.25 -5.87
N GLY A 159 -22.44 -0.93 -6.91
CA GLY A 159 -22.14 -0.35 -8.21
C GLY A 159 -20.70 0.14 -8.41
N LEU A 160 -19.76 -0.13 -7.48
CA LEU A 160 -18.35 0.22 -7.69
C LEU A 160 -17.85 -0.39 -9.00
N GLY A 161 -17.30 0.43 -9.89
CA GLY A 161 -16.77 -0.03 -11.18
C GLY A 161 -15.35 -0.57 -11.09
N ILE A 162 -14.95 -1.34 -12.10
CA ILE A 162 -13.55 -1.64 -12.38
C ILE A 162 -12.99 -0.54 -13.29
N TYR A 163 -11.72 -0.19 -13.09
CA TYR A 163 -11.02 0.73 -13.97
C TYR A 163 -11.15 0.35 -15.45
N ASN A 164 -11.22 1.37 -16.31
CA ASN A 164 -11.46 1.24 -17.77
C ASN A 164 -12.73 0.45 -18.16
N ASP A 165 -13.74 0.36 -17.27
CA ASP A 165 -14.96 -0.42 -17.52
C ASP A 165 -14.67 -1.88 -17.91
N SER A 166 -13.59 -2.45 -17.35
CA SER A 166 -13.14 -3.80 -17.63
C SER A 166 -13.82 -4.86 -16.74
N GLU A 167 -13.56 -6.13 -17.03
CA GLU A 167 -14.17 -7.25 -16.31
C GLU A 167 -13.59 -7.46 -14.90
N ARG A 168 -14.34 -8.17 -14.07
CA ARG A 168 -13.89 -8.64 -12.74
C ARG A 168 -12.82 -9.74 -12.88
N GLY A 169 -12.11 -10.03 -11.80
CA GLY A 169 -11.21 -11.18 -11.71
C GLY A 169 -9.79 -10.94 -12.20
N GLN A 170 -9.33 -9.70 -12.14
CA GLN A 170 -7.99 -9.31 -12.59
C GLN A 170 -6.92 -9.39 -11.49
N GLY A 171 -7.25 -9.96 -10.33
CA GLY A 171 -6.32 -10.20 -9.23
C GLY A 171 -6.13 -8.98 -8.34
N ALA A 172 -4.88 -8.72 -7.94
CA ALA A 172 -4.54 -7.68 -6.98
C ALA A 172 -4.74 -6.26 -7.56
N GLY A 173 -5.26 -5.37 -6.72
CA GLY A 173 -5.50 -3.97 -7.06
C GLY A 173 -5.87 -3.17 -5.82
N GLU A 174 -6.43 -1.98 -6.06
CA GLU A 174 -6.71 -1.03 -5.00
C GLU A 174 -8.03 -0.30 -5.24
N ILE A 175 -8.81 -0.10 -4.16
CA ILE A 175 -9.98 0.78 -4.20
C ILE A 175 -9.50 2.21 -3.97
N VAL A 176 -9.73 3.04 -4.99
CA VAL A 176 -9.28 4.45 -5.04
C VAL A 176 -10.38 5.38 -5.54
N ILE A 177 -10.20 6.66 -5.28
CA ILE A 177 -11.01 7.76 -5.80
C ILE A 177 -10.13 8.61 -6.72
N LYS A 178 -10.68 9.05 -7.87
CA LYS A 178 -9.97 9.98 -8.75
C LYS A 178 -9.57 11.23 -7.99
N ARG A 179 -8.30 11.64 -8.08
CA ARG A 179 -7.76 12.82 -7.40
C ARG A 179 -8.53 14.08 -7.81
N SER A 180 -8.70 14.29 -9.11
CA SER A 180 -9.46 15.41 -9.66
C SER A 180 -10.90 15.50 -9.11
N TYR A 181 -11.58 14.36 -8.95
CA TYR A 181 -12.93 14.30 -8.41
C TYR A 181 -12.94 14.61 -6.91
N PHE A 182 -11.99 14.05 -6.15
CA PHE A 182 -11.88 14.34 -4.72
C PHE A 182 -11.66 15.83 -4.46
N GLU A 183 -10.70 16.44 -5.16
CA GLU A 183 -10.39 17.87 -5.03
C GLU A 183 -11.62 18.75 -5.31
N THR A 184 -12.38 18.40 -6.34
CA THR A 184 -13.53 19.19 -6.80
C THR A 184 -14.76 19.02 -5.91
N HIS A 185 -15.03 17.79 -5.44
CA HIS A 185 -16.33 17.44 -4.85
C HIS A 185 -16.27 17.04 -3.37
N LEU A 186 -15.12 16.55 -2.89
CA LEU A 186 -15.03 15.87 -1.59
C LEU A 186 -14.10 16.58 -0.59
N SER A 187 -13.14 17.39 -1.07
CA SER A 187 -12.13 18.08 -0.25
C SER A 187 -12.70 19.00 0.85
N LYS A 188 -13.94 19.47 0.72
CA LYS A 188 -14.64 20.26 1.75
C LYS A 188 -15.23 19.41 2.88
N HIS A 189 -15.35 18.10 2.67
CA HIS A 189 -16.02 17.15 3.56
C HIS A 189 -15.05 16.13 4.17
N PHE A 190 -13.96 15.84 3.46
CA PHE A 190 -12.95 14.87 3.84
C PHE A 190 -11.58 15.53 3.81
N GLU A 191 -10.76 15.27 4.84
CA GLU A 191 -9.42 15.83 4.95
C GLU A 191 -8.44 15.18 3.97
N TYR A 192 -8.53 13.85 3.79
CA TYR A 192 -7.70 13.08 2.86
C TYR A 192 -8.54 12.08 2.04
N PRO A 193 -8.14 11.72 0.80
CA PRO A 193 -8.82 10.72 -0.03
C PRO A 193 -9.01 9.37 0.66
N ARG A 194 -8.02 8.93 1.42
CA ARG A 194 -8.09 7.69 2.20
C ARG A 194 -9.25 7.67 3.20
N ASN A 195 -9.60 8.81 3.83
CA ASN A 195 -10.78 8.91 4.70
C ASN A 195 -12.06 8.56 3.95
N PHE A 196 -12.18 9.07 2.72
CA PHE A 196 -13.32 8.81 1.85
C PHE A 196 -13.32 7.37 1.36
N GLN A 197 -12.18 6.84 0.93
CA GLN A 197 -12.08 5.46 0.43
C GLN A 197 -12.46 4.42 1.51
N ALA A 198 -12.12 4.68 2.78
CA ALA A 198 -12.55 3.83 3.91
C ALA A 198 -14.08 3.76 4.03
N SER A 199 -14.78 4.83 3.64
CA SER A 199 -16.24 4.89 3.67
C SER A 199 -16.90 4.03 2.59
N LEU A 200 -16.19 3.72 1.49
CA LEU A 200 -16.70 2.88 0.39
C LEU A 200 -16.81 1.41 0.82
N ILE A 201 -15.85 0.95 1.63
CA ILE A 201 -15.69 -0.47 1.99
C ILE A 201 -16.39 -0.87 3.29
N LYS A 202 -16.92 0.09 4.07
CA LYS A 202 -17.63 -0.20 5.33
C LYS A 202 -18.87 -1.07 5.10
N GLU A 203 -19.25 -1.88 6.09
CA GLU A 203 -20.49 -2.70 6.02
C GLU A 203 -21.75 -1.86 6.04
N LYS A 204 -21.74 -0.75 6.79
CA LYS A 204 -22.86 0.19 6.90
C LYS A 204 -23.24 0.78 5.54
N GLU A 205 -24.46 1.31 5.47
CA GLU A 205 -24.95 2.04 4.30
C GLU A 205 -24.00 3.16 3.88
N LEU A 206 -23.86 3.33 2.57
CA LEU A 206 -23.08 4.42 1.99
C LEU A 206 -23.75 5.75 2.29
N ASP A 207 -22.95 6.80 2.40
CA ASP A 207 -23.50 8.15 2.40
C ASP A 207 -23.65 8.66 0.96
N GLN A 208 -24.35 9.78 0.79
CA GLN A 208 -24.61 10.39 -0.52
C GLN A 208 -23.32 10.73 -1.30
N PHE A 209 -22.18 10.94 -0.62
CA PHE A 209 -20.92 11.25 -1.30
C PHE A 209 -20.33 9.99 -1.92
N ALA A 210 -20.35 8.89 -1.17
CA ALA A 210 -19.93 7.58 -1.65
C ALA A 210 -20.80 7.08 -2.80
N GLU A 211 -22.12 7.14 -2.66
CA GLU A 211 -23.07 6.75 -3.72
C GLU A 211 -22.84 7.56 -5.01
N LYS A 212 -22.68 8.89 -4.88
CA LYS A 212 -22.45 9.76 -6.03
C LYS A 212 -21.11 9.49 -6.70
N ALA A 213 -20.03 9.33 -5.93
CA ALA A 213 -18.71 9.05 -6.51
C ALA A 213 -18.66 7.72 -7.26
N ILE A 214 -19.42 6.72 -6.79
CA ILE A 214 -19.60 5.45 -7.50
C ILE A 214 -20.39 5.66 -8.79
N ALA A 215 -21.54 6.34 -8.71
CA ALA A 215 -22.39 6.62 -9.87
C ALA A 215 -21.65 7.42 -10.97
N ASP A 216 -20.81 8.37 -10.56
CA ASP A 216 -20.00 9.21 -11.45
C ASP A 216 -18.73 8.49 -11.95
N LYS A 217 -18.54 7.19 -11.62
CA LYS A 217 -17.34 6.38 -11.95
C LYS A 217 -16.02 7.07 -11.53
N ALA A 218 -16.05 7.73 -10.38
CA ALA A 218 -14.90 8.37 -9.78
C ALA A 218 -14.24 7.47 -8.72
N ALA A 219 -15.05 6.74 -7.94
CA ALA A 219 -14.59 5.67 -7.06
C ALA A 219 -14.54 4.35 -7.83
N LEU A 220 -13.39 3.67 -7.83
CA LEU A 220 -13.15 2.48 -8.65
C LEU A 220 -12.27 1.48 -7.91
N PHE A 221 -12.39 0.20 -8.27
CA PHE A 221 -11.30 -0.77 -8.05
C PHE A 221 -10.38 -0.75 -9.26
N VAL A 222 -9.09 -0.53 -9.03
CA VAL A 222 -8.05 -0.46 -10.06
C VAL A 222 -7.13 -1.67 -9.92
N PRO A 223 -7.25 -2.69 -10.79
CA PRO A 223 -6.28 -3.77 -10.86
C PRO A 223 -4.90 -3.22 -11.21
N PHE A 224 -3.86 -3.67 -10.50
CA PHE A 224 -2.49 -3.20 -10.76
C PHE A 224 -1.99 -3.55 -12.17
N SER A 225 -2.56 -4.60 -12.77
CA SER A 225 -2.30 -5.01 -14.16
C SER A 225 -2.72 -3.98 -15.21
N GLN A 226 -3.59 -3.02 -14.85
CA GLN A 226 -4.08 -1.97 -15.76
C GLN A 226 -3.36 -0.63 -15.60
N LEU A 227 -2.47 -0.49 -14.62
CA LEU A 227 -1.75 0.76 -14.42
C LEU A 227 -0.80 1.02 -15.60
N PRO A 228 -0.64 2.29 -16.02
CA PRO A 228 0.44 2.66 -16.92
C PRO A 228 1.77 2.16 -16.36
N GLN A 229 2.54 1.48 -17.22
CA GLN A 229 3.79 0.84 -16.83
C GLN A 229 4.98 1.41 -17.59
N TRP A 230 6.11 1.47 -16.91
CA TRP A 230 7.42 1.56 -17.53
C TRP A 230 8.05 0.15 -17.56
N LEU A 231 8.79 -0.15 -18.62
CA LEU A 231 9.51 -1.41 -18.79
C LEU A 231 10.87 -1.11 -19.41
N GLY A 232 11.95 -1.60 -18.80
CA GLY A 232 13.30 -1.45 -19.33
C GLY A 232 14.30 -2.33 -18.59
N ASP A 233 15.54 -2.32 -19.06
CA ASP A 233 16.64 -3.05 -18.43
C ASP A 233 17.24 -2.26 -17.24
N ILE A 234 18.17 -2.89 -16.52
CA ILE A 234 18.84 -2.29 -15.34
C ILE A 234 19.58 -0.99 -15.70
N ARG A 235 20.13 -0.88 -16.92
CA ARG A 235 20.89 0.29 -17.35
C ARG A 235 19.94 1.45 -17.64
N GLU A 236 18.90 1.23 -18.43
CA GLU A 236 17.90 2.25 -18.71
C GLU A 236 17.23 2.74 -17.42
N PHE A 237 16.92 1.82 -16.51
CA PHE A 237 16.40 2.13 -15.18
C PHE A 237 17.34 3.07 -14.41
N THR A 238 18.63 2.75 -14.38
CA THR A 238 19.66 3.51 -13.64
C THR A 238 19.89 4.89 -14.25
N ASP A 239 20.00 4.97 -15.57
CA ASP A 239 20.32 6.21 -16.28
C ASP A 239 19.15 7.20 -16.29
N ASN A 240 17.91 6.73 -16.11
CA ASN A 240 16.70 7.54 -16.24
C ASN A 240 15.79 7.52 -15.01
N PHE A 241 16.28 7.06 -13.85
CA PHE A 241 15.45 6.78 -12.67
C PHE A 241 14.47 7.92 -12.30
N GLU A 242 14.97 9.15 -12.14
CA GLU A 242 14.12 10.29 -11.76
C GLU A 242 13.03 10.60 -12.80
N SER A 243 13.36 10.48 -14.08
CA SER A 243 12.40 10.69 -15.18
C SER A 243 11.32 9.61 -15.19
N ILE A 244 11.70 8.35 -14.93
CA ILE A 244 10.79 7.22 -14.81
C ILE A 244 9.82 7.44 -13.64
N VAL A 245 10.33 7.77 -12.45
CA VAL A 245 9.51 8.04 -11.26
C VAL A 245 8.50 9.15 -11.54
N ASN A 246 8.95 10.31 -12.02
CA ASN A 246 8.08 11.45 -12.32
C ASN A 246 6.97 11.09 -13.33
N LYS A 247 7.31 10.31 -14.36
CA LYS A 247 6.34 9.87 -15.38
C LYS A 247 5.30 8.92 -14.82
N LEU A 248 5.70 7.99 -13.94
CA LEU A 248 4.78 7.04 -13.32
C LEU A 248 3.82 7.74 -12.34
N GLU A 249 4.33 8.61 -11.48
CA GLU A 249 3.51 9.35 -10.49
C GLU A 249 2.50 10.30 -11.15
N SER A 250 2.90 10.97 -12.24
CA SER A 250 2.01 11.86 -13.00
C SER A 250 1.12 11.14 -14.02
N GLY A 251 1.32 9.83 -14.21
CA GLY A 251 0.63 9.03 -15.22
C GLY A 251 -0.81 8.64 -14.88
N VAL A 252 -1.25 8.92 -13.65
CA VAL A 252 -2.58 8.54 -13.15
C VAL A 252 -3.30 9.71 -12.47
N ASP A 253 -4.64 9.68 -12.51
CA ASP A 253 -5.51 10.63 -11.80
C ASP A 253 -5.96 10.05 -10.46
N PHE A 254 -5.03 9.51 -9.68
CA PHE A 254 -5.27 8.96 -8.35
C PHE A 254 -4.23 9.53 -7.38
N ASP A 255 -4.51 9.45 -6.09
CA ASP A 255 -3.48 9.68 -5.09
C ASP A 255 -2.45 8.56 -5.16
N VAL A 256 -1.18 8.97 -5.14
CA VAL A 256 -0.01 8.10 -5.21
C VAL A 256 0.94 8.47 -4.09
N ASP A 257 1.50 7.47 -3.42
CA ASP A 257 2.49 7.65 -2.35
C ASP A 257 3.89 7.16 -2.77
N GLY A 258 4.09 6.97 -4.07
CA GLY A 258 5.37 6.66 -4.71
C GLY A 258 5.19 5.79 -5.96
N VAL A 259 6.19 4.95 -6.21
CA VAL A 259 6.20 3.98 -7.31
C VAL A 259 6.59 2.60 -6.82
N VAL A 260 6.12 1.56 -7.50
CA VAL A 260 6.53 0.17 -7.27
C VAL A 260 7.32 -0.30 -8.47
N PHE A 261 8.51 -0.84 -8.22
CA PHE A 261 9.33 -1.52 -9.22
C PHE A 261 9.38 -3.01 -8.93
N GLU A 262 9.21 -3.85 -9.94
CA GLU A 262 9.32 -5.29 -9.82
C GLU A 262 10.05 -5.89 -11.01
N LEU A 263 10.67 -7.05 -10.82
CA LEU A 263 11.20 -7.83 -11.94
C LEU A 263 10.08 -8.32 -12.85
N VAL A 264 10.40 -8.69 -14.09
CA VAL A 264 9.47 -9.37 -15.02
C VAL A 264 9.82 -10.85 -15.18
N ASN A 265 11.11 -11.19 -15.13
CA ASN A 265 11.61 -12.56 -15.34
C ASN A 265 11.14 -13.50 -14.22
N GLN A 266 10.25 -14.44 -14.56
CA GLN A 266 9.62 -15.33 -13.57
C GLN A 266 10.61 -16.30 -12.90
N GLU A 267 11.61 -16.77 -13.64
CA GLU A 267 12.67 -17.62 -13.10
C GLU A 267 13.47 -16.87 -12.02
N LEU A 268 13.86 -15.62 -12.29
CA LEU A 268 14.57 -14.79 -11.33
C LEU A 268 13.70 -14.43 -10.12
N LYS A 269 12.41 -14.13 -10.31
CA LYS A 269 11.46 -13.96 -9.20
C LYS A 269 11.40 -15.19 -8.31
N THR A 270 11.32 -16.38 -8.92
CA THR A 270 11.26 -17.65 -8.21
C THR A 270 12.54 -17.89 -7.41
N HIS A 271 13.70 -17.64 -8.02
CA HIS A 271 15.01 -17.77 -7.38
C HIS A 271 15.18 -16.82 -6.19
N MET A 272 14.83 -15.55 -6.34
CA MET A 272 14.91 -14.55 -5.26
C MET A 272 13.88 -14.79 -4.14
N GLY A 273 12.69 -15.27 -4.51
CA GLY A 273 11.59 -15.58 -3.60
C GLY A 273 11.12 -14.39 -2.76
N SER A 274 10.60 -14.68 -1.58
CA SER A 274 10.12 -13.69 -0.62
C SER A 274 10.61 -13.99 0.79
N ASN A 275 10.52 -12.99 1.68
CA ASN A 275 10.55 -13.25 3.12
C ASN A 275 9.10 -13.33 3.65
N ARG A 276 8.91 -13.24 4.98
CA ARG A 276 7.56 -13.28 5.58
C ARG A 276 6.71 -12.04 5.27
N LYS A 277 7.34 -10.93 4.89
CA LYS A 277 6.74 -9.60 4.76
C LYS A 277 6.58 -9.11 3.32
N PHE A 278 7.60 -9.31 2.49
CA PHE A 278 7.69 -8.77 1.13
C PHE A 278 8.45 -9.70 0.18
N HIS A 279 8.25 -9.49 -1.11
CA HIS A 279 9.01 -10.13 -2.19
C HIS A 279 10.40 -9.52 -2.32
N ARG A 280 11.45 -10.31 -2.54
CA ARG A 280 12.81 -9.76 -2.68
C ARG A 280 13.07 -9.12 -4.04
N TRP A 281 12.19 -9.39 -4.99
CA TRP A 281 12.23 -8.95 -6.39
C TRP A 281 11.33 -7.74 -6.69
N GLN A 282 10.69 -7.17 -5.67
CA GLN A 282 9.79 -6.01 -5.71
C GLN A 282 10.13 -5.05 -4.58
#